data_AF-A0A0B7N4J3-F1
#
_entry.id   AF-A0A0B7N4J3-F1
#
_cell.length_a   1.000
_cell.length_b   1.000
_cell.length_c   1.000
_cell.angle_alpha   90.00
_cell.angle_beta   90.00
_cell.angle_gamma   90.00
#
_symmetry.space_group_name_H-M   'P 1'
#
loop_
_entity.id
_entity.type
_entity.pdbx_description
1 polymer ?
#
loop_
_entity_poly.entity_id
_entity_poly.type
_entity_poly.pdbx_seq_one_letter_code
_entity_poly.pdbx_strand_id
1 'polypeptide(L)'
;MAGAKKRSKFYDRLAAQERQFSKAKSPIMLIGDRGHCVGSSIKGHQKFGENWREERHARYTPVLITNEQNTSQTCIFCFRKLLHPIAFKDGRLRQSKGTFLCYNKSCSRKYQPMSRDKLSALAIGLSGACHLLFGAMFPAFNPCHSDEKRRKISQCHFAQKSLVGSPVDEGHNT
;
A
#
# COMPACT_ATOMS: atom_id res chain seq x y z
N MET A 1 19.20 -17.95 -21.29
CA MET A 1 19.59 -17.66 -19.89
C MET A 1 20.08 -16.22 -19.62
N ALA A 2 20.65 -15.49 -20.59
CA ALA A 2 21.16 -14.11 -20.36
C ALA A 2 20.06 -13.06 -20.05
N GLY A 3 18.85 -13.21 -20.59
CA GLY A 3 17.73 -12.27 -20.36
C GLY A 3 17.20 -12.26 -18.92
N ALA A 4 17.13 -13.42 -18.27
CA ALA A 4 16.66 -13.55 -16.90
C ALA A 4 17.60 -12.85 -15.89
N LYS A 5 18.93 -12.99 -16.06
CA LYS A 5 19.92 -12.29 -15.23
C LYS A 5 19.85 -10.77 -15.39
N LYS A 6 19.62 -10.26 -16.61
CA LYS A 6 19.47 -8.81 -16.86
C LYS A 6 18.21 -8.24 -16.18
N ARG A 7 17.07 -8.95 -16.26
CA ARG A 7 15.80 -8.57 -15.60
C ARG A 7 15.93 -8.54 -14.07
N SER A 8 16.62 -9.52 -13.49
CA SER A 8 16.88 -9.57 -12.04
C SER A 8 17.67 -8.35 -11.54
N LYS A 9 18.79 -8.00 -12.21
CA LYS A 9 19.62 -6.84 -11.85
C LYS A 9 18.86 -5.51 -11.94
N PHE A 10 17.94 -5.39 -12.91
CA PHE A 10 17.09 -4.21 -13.04
C PHE A 10 16.19 -4.01 -11.81
N TYR A 11 15.49 -5.07 -11.37
CA TYR A 11 14.63 -5.00 -10.20
C TYR A 11 15.40 -4.72 -8.90
N ASP A 12 16.60 -5.29 -8.74
CA ASP A 12 17.47 -4.97 -7.60
C ASP A 12 17.84 -3.48 -7.56
N ARG A 13 18.22 -2.92 -8.72
CA ARG A 13 18.56 -1.49 -8.82
C ARG A 13 17.36 -0.61 -8.49
N LEU A 14 16.19 -0.95 -9.02
CA LEU A 14 14.96 -0.19 -8.77
C LEU A 14 14.56 -0.22 -7.29
N ALA A 15 14.60 -1.40 -6.66
CA ALA A 15 14.30 -1.53 -5.23
C ALA A 15 15.33 -0.78 -4.36
N ALA A 16 16.61 -0.79 -4.72
CA ALA A 16 17.63 0.00 -4.02
C ALA A 16 17.37 1.51 -4.12
N GLN A 17 17.00 2.00 -5.30
CA GLN A 17 16.63 3.41 -5.50
C GLN A 17 15.39 3.81 -4.69
N GLU A 18 14.34 2.96 -4.66
CA GLU A 18 13.14 3.19 -3.85
C GLU A 18 13.48 3.29 -2.34
N ARG A 19 14.37 2.43 -1.82
CA ARG A 19 14.81 2.52 -0.42
C ARG A 19 15.63 3.78 -0.15
N GLN A 20 16.54 4.15 -1.03
CA GLN A 20 17.36 5.36 -0.91
C GLN A 20 16.50 6.63 -0.92
N PHE A 21 15.41 6.65 -1.69
CA PHE A 21 14.49 7.78 -1.75
C PHE A 21 13.88 8.12 -0.38
N SER A 22 13.65 7.12 0.48
CA SER A 22 13.11 7.35 1.82
C SER A 22 14.05 8.14 2.75
N LYS A 23 15.37 8.09 2.49
CA LYS A 23 16.44 8.61 3.36
C LYS A 23 16.44 8.08 4.80
N ALA A 24 15.55 7.15 5.13
CA ALA A 24 15.46 6.53 6.45
C ALA A 24 16.56 5.46 6.60
N LYS A 25 17.14 5.37 7.80
CA LYS A 25 18.17 4.36 8.10
C LYS A 25 17.60 2.94 8.09
N SER A 26 16.38 2.76 8.60
CA SER A 26 15.67 1.47 8.67
C SER A 26 14.19 1.63 8.33
N PRO A 27 13.83 1.80 7.04
CA PRO A 27 12.43 2.02 6.64
C PRO A 27 11.60 0.74 6.76
N ILE A 28 10.35 0.84 7.21
CA ILE A 28 9.37 -0.23 7.03
C ILE A 28 8.64 0.04 5.71
N MET A 29 8.62 -0.95 4.81
CA MET A 29 7.99 -0.82 3.50
C MET A 29 6.55 -1.31 3.56
N LEU A 30 5.60 -0.43 3.28
CA LEU A 30 4.17 -0.74 3.22
C LEU A 30 3.76 -0.92 1.75
N ILE A 31 3.29 -2.11 1.38
CA ILE A 31 2.96 -2.48 -0.01
C ILE A 31 1.49 -2.92 -0.09
N GLY A 32 0.75 -2.42 -1.09
CA GLY A 32 -0.64 -2.80 -1.33
C GLY A 32 -0.79 -4.20 -1.94
N ASP A 33 -1.75 -4.98 -1.46
CA ASP A 33 -1.99 -6.39 -1.86
C ASP A 33 -2.65 -6.59 -3.25
N ARG A 34 -3.09 -5.51 -3.91
CA ARG A 34 -3.84 -5.58 -5.19
C ARG A 34 -3.15 -4.85 -6.35
N GLY A 35 -2.01 -4.23 -6.11
CA GLY A 35 -1.27 -3.42 -7.07
C GLY A 35 -0.50 -4.21 -8.13
N HIS A 36 -0.57 -5.54 -8.13
CA HIS A 36 0.22 -6.39 -9.02
C HIS A 36 -0.12 -6.16 -10.50
N CYS A 37 -1.33 -5.70 -10.84
CA CYS A 37 -1.75 -5.46 -12.23
C CYS A 37 -1.65 -6.70 -13.15
N VAL A 38 -1.61 -7.91 -12.58
CA VAL A 38 -1.52 -9.18 -13.33
C VAL A 38 -2.66 -9.26 -14.34
N GLY A 39 -2.34 -9.59 -15.60
CA GLY A 39 -3.33 -9.78 -16.66
C GLY A 39 -3.84 -8.50 -17.33
N SER A 40 -3.53 -7.32 -16.79
CA SER A 40 -3.76 -6.05 -17.52
C SER A 40 -2.65 -5.82 -18.54
N SER A 41 -2.99 -5.30 -19.72
CA SER A 41 -1.98 -4.92 -20.72
C SER A 41 -1.69 -3.40 -20.68
N ILE A 42 -0.44 -3.03 -20.93
CA ILE A 42 -0.07 -1.64 -21.31
C ILE A 42 0.58 -1.72 -22.68
N LYS A 43 0.03 -0.95 -23.64
CA LYS A 43 0.54 -0.88 -25.02
C LYS A 43 0.70 -2.27 -25.67
N GLY A 44 -0.23 -3.20 -25.42
CA GLY A 44 -0.19 -4.56 -25.94
C GLY A 44 0.70 -5.54 -25.16
N HIS A 45 1.48 -5.08 -24.19
CA HIS A 45 2.29 -5.96 -23.35
C HIS A 45 1.52 -6.34 -22.08
N GLN A 46 1.36 -7.64 -21.83
CA GLN A 46 0.77 -8.16 -20.61
C GLN A 46 1.67 -7.83 -19.41
N LYS A 47 1.09 -7.29 -18.35
CA LYS A 47 1.78 -7.15 -17.08
C LYS A 47 1.75 -8.48 -16.35
N PHE A 48 2.94 -9.00 -16.10
CA PHE A 48 3.18 -10.06 -15.15
C PHE A 48 3.41 -9.38 -13.80
N GLY A 49 2.33 -9.22 -13.05
CA GLY A 49 2.33 -8.66 -11.70
C GLY A 49 2.98 -9.58 -10.68
N GLU A 50 4.26 -9.86 -10.86
CA GLU A 50 5.02 -10.72 -9.96
C GLU A 50 5.24 -10.01 -8.61
N ASN A 51 5.38 -10.80 -7.53
CA ASN A 51 5.66 -10.33 -6.17
C ASN A 51 7.10 -9.80 -6.00
N TRP A 52 7.77 -9.48 -7.11
CA TRP A 52 9.18 -9.09 -7.12
C TRP A 52 9.45 -7.90 -6.20
N ARG A 53 8.51 -6.94 -6.08
CA ARG A 53 8.70 -5.77 -5.20
C ARG A 53 8.84 -6.19 -3.74
N GLU A 54 7.92 -7.03 -3.28
CA GLU A 54 7.89 -7.53 -1.90
C GLU A 54 9.14 -8.36 -1.62
N GLU A 55 9.45 -9.32 -2.51
CA GLU A 55 10.61 -10.20 -2.37
C GLU A 55 11.95 -9.44 -2.37
N ARG A 56 12.08 -8.39 -3.17
CA ARG A 56 13.34 -7.62 -3.28
C ARG A 56 13.52 -6.67 -2.11
N HIS A 57 12.45 -6.10 -1.59
CA HIS A 57 12.50 -5.26 -0.40
C HIS A 57 12.71 -6.07 0.87
N ALA A 58 12.06 -7.24 0.99
CA ALA A 58 12.14 -8.12 2.16
C ALA A 58 13.57 -8.63 2.47
N ARG A 59 14.47 -8.64 1.47
CA ARG A 59 15.89 -8.99 1.66
C ARG A 59 16.65 -8.01 2.55
N TYR A 60 16.22 -6.75 2.60
CA TYR A 60 16.97 -5.67 3.22
C TYR A 60 16.19 -4.92 4.30
N THR A 61 14.86 -5.03 4.29
CA THR A 61 14.01 -4.23 5.18
C THR A 61 12.68 -4.92 5.45
N PRO A 62 12.05 -4.69 6.61
CA PRO A 62 10.73 -5.24 6.89
C PRO A 62 9.71 -4.76 5.85
N VAL A 63 8.95 -5.69 5.28
CA VAL A 63 7.87 -5.43 4.34
C VAL A 63 6.56 -5.84 5.00
N LEU A 64 5.58 -4.94 5.00
CA LEU A 64 4.23 -5.21 5.45
C LEU A 64 3.26 -5.06 4.27
N ILE A 65 2.56 -6.15 3.97
CA ILE A 65 1.51 -6.16 2.98
C ILE A 65 0.24 -5.59 3.61
N THR A 66 -0.27 -4.52 3.01
CA THR A 66 -1.44 -3.77 3.46
C THR A 66 -2.55 -3.95 2.44
N ASN A 67 -3.79 -3.98 2.92
CA ASN A 67 -4.95 -4.04 2.05
C ASN A 67 -5.11 -2.74 1.23
N GLU A 68 -5.27 -2.87 -0.07
CA GLU A 68 -5.46 -1.75 -1.00
C GLU A 68 -6.96 -1.47 -1.31
N GLN A 69 -7.90 -2.05 -0.56
CA GLN A 69 -9.33 -1.83 -0.79
C GLN A 69 -9.69 -0.34 -0.68
N ASN A 70 -10.33 0.20 -1.73
CA ASN A 70 -10.82 1.58 -1.84
C ASN A 70 -9.77 2.71 -1.67
N THR A 71 -8.47 2.39 -1.58
CA THR A 71 -7.39 3.37 -1.37
C THR A 71 -7.28 4.39 -2.51
N SER A 72 -7.57 3.96 -3.74
CA SER A 72 -7.56 4.81 -4.94
C SER A 72 -8.86 5.59 -5.17
N GLN A 73 -9.91 5.36 -4.37
CA GLN A 73 -11.25 5.91 -4.59
C GLN A 73 -11.80 6.68 -3.39
N THR A 74 -11.03 6.80 -2.31
CA THR A 74 -11.48 7.40 -1.05
C THR A 74 -10.57 8.56 -0.67
N CYS A 75 -11.18 9.67 -0.26
CA CYS A 75 -10.47 10.83 0.22
C CYS A 75 -9.83 10.52 1.58
N ILE A 76 -8.51 10.61 1.69
CA ILE A 76 -7.80 10.40 2.96
C ILE A 76 -8.11 11.45 4.04
N PHE A 77 -8.68 12.61 3.66
CA PHE A 77 -8.96 13.71 4.59
C PHE A 77 -10.34 13.65 5.22
N CYS A 78 -11.33 13.07 4.53
CA CYS A 78 -12.71 13.01 5.00
C CYS A 78 -13.36 11.63 4.85
N PHE A 79 -12.62 10.63 4.36
CA PHE A 79 -13.04 9.24 4.16
C PHE A 79 -14.30 9.07 3.29
N ARG A 80 -14.66 10.08 2.49
CA ARG A 80 -15.74 10.01 1.48
C ARG A 80 -15.18 9.59 0.12
N LYS A 81 -16.03 8.96 -0.69
CA LYS A 81 -15.69 8.58 -2.06
C LYS A 81 -15.32 9.81 -2.89
N LEU A 82 -14.32 9.62 -3.74
CA LEU A 82 -13.88 10.58 -4.73
C LEU A 82 -14.55 10.30 -6.06
N LEU A 83 -14.64 11.35 -6.87
CA LEU A 83 -15.20 11.27 -8.21
C LEU A 83 -14.15 11.69 -9.22
N HIS A 84 -14.17 11.07 -10.39
CA HIS A 84 -13.33 11.50 -11.49
C HIS A 84 -13.87 12.81 -12.07
N PRO A 85 -13.02 13.82 -12.31
CA PRO A 85 -13.45 15.02 -13.00
C PRO A 85 -13.83 14.68 -14.44
N ILE A 86 -14.96 15.24 -14.87
CA ILE A 86 -15.45 15.19 -16.24
C ILE A 86 -15.22 16.58 -16.84
N ALA A 87 -14.56 16.63 -17.99
CA ALA A 87 -14.32 17.86 -18.72
C ALA A 87 -14.83 17.71 -20.16
N PHE A 88 -15.41 18.76 -20.71
CA PHE A 88 -15.72 18.82 -22.13
C PHE A 88 -14.45 19.14 -22.89
N LYS A 89 -13.99 18.23 -23.74
CA LYS A 89 -12.78 18.39 -24.54
C LYS A 89 -13.01 17.80 -25.92
N ASP A 90 -12.66 18.56 -26.96
CA ASP A 90 -12.80 18.16 -28.36
C ASP A 90 -14.24 17.76 -28.73
N GLY A 91 -15.23 18.55 -28.26
CA GLY A 91 -16.65 18.30 -28.55
C GLY A 91 -17.26 17.10 -27.81
N ARG A 92 -16.53 16.47 -26.87
CA ARG A 92 -17.00 15.28 -26.13
C ARG A 92 -16.72 15.40 -24.64
N LEU A 93 -17.59 14.79 -23.82
CA LEU A 93 -17.34 14.62 -22.40
C LEU A 93 -16.23 13.57 -22.20
N ARG A 94 -15.14 13.97 -21.54
CA ARG A 94 -14.02 13.09 -21.21
C ARG A 94 -13.79 13.05 -19.70
N GLN A 95 -13.64 11.84 -19.18
CA GLN A 95 -13.33 11.60 -17.78
C GLN A 95 -11.81 11.47 -17.59
N SER A 96 -11.23 12.23 -16.65
CA SER A 96 -9.81 12.07 -16.30
C SER A 96 -9.62 10.88 -15.36
N LYS A 97 -9.09 9.77 -15.88
CA LYS A 97 -8.88 8.53 -15.12
C LYS A 97 -7.74 8.60 -14.09
N GLY A 98 -6.81 9.55 -14.23
CA GLY A 98 -5.64 9.71 -13.35
C GLY A 98 -5.84 10.69 -12.19
N THR A 99 -6.96 11.42 -12.21
CA THR A 99 -7.24 12.50 -11.28
C THR A 99 -8.56 12.26 -10.58
N PHE A 100 -8.66 12.70 -9.34
CA PHE A 100 -9.85 12.64 -8.52
C PHE A 100 -10.15 13.98 -7.86
N LEU A 101 -11.42 14.21 -7.57
CA LEU A 101 -11.92 15.35 -6.81
C LEU A 101 -12.75 14.87 -5.62
N CYS A 102 -12.60 15.59 -4.50
CA CYS A 102 -13.49 15.44 -3.35
C CYS A 102 -14.61 16.48 -3.43
N TYR A 103 -15.87 16.03 -3.42
CA TYR A 103 -17.04 16.91 -3.47
C TYR A 103 -17.66 17.17 -2.10
N ASN A 104 -17.11 16.59 -1.04
CA ASN A 104 -17.59 16.81 0.31
C ASN A 104 -17.30 18.27 0.75
N LYS A 105 -18.35 19.05 1.01
CA LYS A 105 -18.26 20.48 1.36
C LYS A 105 -17.44 20.76 2.64
N SER A 106 -17.39 19.79 3.56
CA SER A 106 -16.61 19.88 4.81
C SER A 106 -15.17 19.41 4.68
N CYS A 107 -14.75 18.90 3.52
CA CYS A 107 -13.37 18.45 3.31
C CYS A 107 -12.41 19.62 3.10
N SER A 108 -11.26 19.60 3.76
CA SER A 108 -10.18 20.58 3.57
C SER A 108 -9.61 20.59 2.15
N ARG A 109 -9.74 19.48 1.41
CA ARG A 109 -9.30 19.30 0.03
C ARG A 109 -10.45 19.26 -0.99
N LYS A 110 -11.60 19.83 -0.65
CA LYS A 110 -12.75 19.89 -1.58
C LYS A 110 -12.37 20.57 -2.90
N TYR A 111 -12.85 20.02 -4.01
CA TYR A 111 -12.63 20.47 -5.39
C TYR A 111 -11.15 20.60 -5.81
N GLN A 112 -10.21 20.10 -5.02
CA GLN A 112 -8.79 20.09 -5.39
C GLN A 112 -8.45 18.79 -6.13
N PRO A 113 -7.86 18.89 -7.34
CA PRO A 113 -7.36 17.73 -8.08
C PRO A 113 -6.31 16.96 -7.28
N MET A 114 -6.54 15.67 -7.07
CA MET A 114 -5.57 14.75 -6.47
C MET A 114 -5.19 13.69 -7.49
N SER A 115 -3.91 13.34 -7.58
CA SER A 115 -3.51 12.21 -8.41
C SER A 115 -3.88 10.90 -7.72
N ARG A 116 -4.46 9.98 -8.50
CA ARG A 116 -4.87 8.66 -8.00
C ARG A 116 -3.73 7.93 -7.34
N ASP A 117 -2.56 7.92 -7.98
CA ASP A 117 -1.47 7.05 -7.56
C ASP A 117 -0.81 7.56 -6.26
N LYS A 118 -0.69 8.89 -6.08
CA LYS A 118 -0.21 9.47 -4.81
C LYS A 118 -1.21 9.27 -3.69
N LEU A 119 -2.50 9.43 -3.98
CA LEU A 119 -3.57 9.18 -3.03
C LEU A 119 -3.57 7.72 -2.57
N SER A 120 -3.52 6.77 -3.51
CA SER A 120 -3.50 5.34 -3.20
C SER A 120 -2.28 4.99 -2.35
N ALA A 121 -1.08 5.43 -2.74
CA ALA A 121 0.14 5.19 -1.99
C ALA A 121 0.06 5.73 -0.55
N LEU A 122 -0.50 6.93 -0.36
CA LEU A 122 -0.67 7.53 0.96
C LEU A 122 -1.73 6.78 1.79
N ALA A 123 -2.84 6.37 1.18
CA ALA A 123 -3.87 5.58 1.85
C ALA A 123 -3.35 4.19 2.29
N ILE A 124 -2.56 3.52 1.44
CA ILE A 124 -1.86 2.27 1.78
C ILE A 124 -0.92 2.51 2.97
N GLY A 125 -0.10 3.57 2.91
CA GLY A 125 0.82 3.90 3.99
C GLY A 125 0.12 4.17 5.32
N LEU A 126 -0.96 4.96 5.30
CA LEU A 126 -1.76 5.25 6.49
C LEU A 126 -2.43 3.99 7.04
N SER A 127 -3.03 3.17 6.18
CA SER A 127 -3.68 1.94 6.61
C SER A 127 -2.70 0.93 7.20
N GLY A 128 -1.51 0.80 6.59
CA GLY A 128 -0.46 -0.11 7.06
C GLY A 128 0.13 0.36 8.39
N ALA A 129 0.36 1.67 8.55
CA ALA A 129 0.82 2.26 9.79
C ALA A 129 -0.21 2.08 10.92
N CYS A 130 -1.50 2.32 10.66
CA CYS A 130 -2.55 2.08 11.67
C CYS A 130 -2.63 0.62 12.08
N HIS A 131 -2.51 -0.30 11.13
CA HIS A 131 -2.50 -1.73 11.44
C HIS A 131 -1.29 -2.12 12.30
N LEU A 132 -0.11 -1.59 11.97
CA LEU A 132 1.13 -1.83 12.73
C LEU A 132 1.05 -1.27 14.16
N LEU A 133 0.54 -0.06 14.34
CA LEU A 133 0.56 0.65 15.62
C LEU A 133 -0.62 0.29 16.53
N PHE A 134 -1.79 0.03 15.96
CA PHE A 134 -3.05 -0.10 16.72
C PHE A 134 -3.76 -1.44 16.48
N GLY A 135 -3.24 -2.30 15.59
CA GLY A 135 -3.94 -3.53 15.20
C GLY A 135 -5.24 -3.30 14.43
N ALA A 136 -5.54 -2.06 14.04
CA ALA A 136 -6.80 -1.65 13.44
C ALA A 136 -6.58 -0.97 12.07
N MET A 137 -7.60 -1.03 11.21
CA MET A 137 -7.63 -0.34 9.92
C MET A 137 -8.76 0.69 9.90
N PHE A 138 -8.59 1.74 9.11
CA PHE A 138 -9.69 2.68 8.86
C PHE A 138 -10.87 1.93 8.22
N PRO A 139 -12.11 2.09 8.72
CA PRO A 139 -13.28 1.42 8.16
C PRO A 139 -13.45 1.62 6.65
N ALA A 140 -13.06 2.80 6.14
CA ALA A 140 -13.15 3.11 4.71
C ALA A 140 -12.22 2.28 3.81
N PHE A 141 -11.12 1.75 4.37
CA PHE A 141 -10.14 0.91 3.69
C PHE A 141 -10.23 -0.57 4.10
N ASN A 142 -11.08 -0.89 5.08
CA ASN A 142 -11.30 -2.26 5.50
C ASN A 142 -12.34 -2.91 4.57
N PRO A 143 -12.05 -4.03 3.89
CA PRO A 143 -13.10 -4.81 3.26
C PRO A 143 -14.09 -5.25 4.35
N CYS A 144 -15.39 -5.05 4.12
CA CYS A 144 -16.39 -5.70 4.96
C CYS A 144 -16.10 -7.21 4.94
N HIS A 145 -15.95 -7.79 6.12
CA HIS A 145 -15.43 -9.14 6.32
C HIS A 145 -16.36 -10.18 5.67
N SER A 146 -15.84 -10.94 4.71
CA SER A 146 -16.09 -12.37 4.64
C SER A 146 -14.81 -13.04 5.11
N ASP A 147 -14.85 -13.74 6.24
CA ASP A 147 -13.73 -14.12 7.13
C ASP A 147 -12.63 -15.04 6.57
N GLU A 148 -12.52 -15.23 5.25
CA GLU A 148 -11.74 -16.34 4.70
C GLU A 148 -10.24 -16.04 4.47
N LYS A 149 -9.79 -14.78 4.55
CA LYS A 149 -8.42 -14.38 4.15
C LYS A 149 -7.44 -14.01 5.28
N ARG A 150 -7.76 -14.23 6.56
CA ARG A 150 -6.80 -13.98 7.67
C ARG A 150 -5.60 -14.94 7.70
N ARG A 151 -5.64 -16.08 6.99
CA ARG A 151 -4.68 -17.18 7.19
C ARG A 151 -3.38 -17.15 6.37
N LYS A 152 -3.16 -16.20 5.47
CA LYS A 152 -1.96 -16.23 4.58
C LYS A 152 -0.81 -15.26 4.93
N ILE A 153 -0.97 -14.38 5.91
CA ILE A 153 0.08 -13.37 6.25
C ILE A 153 1.01 -13.83 7.39
N SER A 154 0.65 -14.88 8.12
CA SER A 154 1.41 -15.39 9.28
C SER A 154 2.75 -16.08 8.95
N GLN A 155 3.15 -16.19 7.67
CA GLN A 155 4.30 -17.02 7.29
C GLN A 155 5.49 -16.26 6.69
N CYS A 156 5.52 -14.93 6.78
CA CYS A 156 6.74 -14.17 6.51
C CYS A 156 7.48 -13.95 7.84
N HIS A 157 8.47 -14.78 8.09
CA HIS A 157 9.38 -14.81 9.24
C HIS A 157 9.69 -13.41 9.83
N PHE A 158 8.99 -13.04 10.88
CA PHE A 158 9.53 -12.17 11.91
C PHE A 158 10.53 -13.02 12.69
N ALA A 159 11.83 -12.91 12.38
CA ALA A 159 12.85 -13.36 13.30
C ALA A 159 12.80 -12.43 14.52
N GLN A 160 11.90 -12.71 15.46
CA GLN A 160 11.91 -12.11 16.78
C GLN A 160 13.22 -12.51 17.47
N LYS A 161 14.21 -11.62 17.48
CA LYS A 161 15.21 -11.66 18.55
C LYS A 161 14.46 -11.31 19.83
N SER A 162 14.37 -12.30 20.71
CA SER A 162 13.71 -12.22 22.00
C SER A 162 14.31 -11.11 22.85
N LEU A 163 13.51 -10.12 23.21
CA LEU A 163 13.70 -9.39 24.45
C LEU A 163 12.84 -10.13 25.49
N VAL A 164 13.41 -11.18 26.07
CA VAL A 164 12.86 -11.76 27.30
C VAL A 164 13.16 -10.76 28.41
N GLY A 165 12.17 -9.96 28.79
CA GLY A 165 12.14 -9.33 30.10
C GLY A 165 11.77 -10.39 31.12
N SER A 166 12.60 -10.54 32.16
CA SER A 166 12.36 -11.46 33.27
C SER A 166 11.04 -11.15 34.01
N PRO A 167 10.35 -12.14 34.61
CA PRO A 167 9.13 -11.92 35.36
C PRO A 167 9.40 -11.09 36.63
N VAL A 168 8.50 -10.16 36.92
CA VAL A 168 8.40 -9.48 38.22
C VAL A 168 7.69 -10.45 39.18
N ASP A 169 8.32 -10.72 40.31
CA ASP A 169 7.85 -11.61 41.37
C ASP A 169 6.86 -10.84 42.26
N GLU A 170 5.57 -11.17 42.22
CA GLU A 170 4.57 -10.65 43.16
C GLU A 170 4.37 -11.66 44.30
N GLY A 171 5.01 -11.35 45.43
CA GLY A 171 4.88 -12.07 46.67
C GLY A 171 3.44 -12.08 47.19
N HIS A 172 2.91 -13.29 47.43
CA HIS A 172 1.70 -13.49 48.20
C HIS A 172 1.99 -13.31 49.69
N ASN A 173 1.23 -12.43 50.32
CA ASN A 173 1.19 -12.21 51.76
C ASN A 173 0.02 -13.02 52.33
N THR A 174 0.30 -14.01 53.17
CA THR A 174 -0.61 -14.57 54.18
C THR A 174 0.17 -14.88 55.43
#